data_AF-A0A345UB12-F1
#
_entry.id   AF-A0A345UB12-F1
#
_cell.length_a   1.000
_cell.length_b   1.000
_cell.length_c   1.000
_cell.angle_alpha   90.00
_cell.angle_beta   90.00
_cell.angle_gamma   90.00
#
_symmetry.space_group_name_H-M   'P 1'
#
loop_
_entity.id
_entity.type
_entity.pdbx_description
1 polymer ?
#
loop_
_entity_poly.entity_id
_entity_poly.type
_entity_poly.pdbx_seq_one_letter_code
_entity_poly.pdbx_strand_id
1 'polypeptide(L)' 'MKIYDQRNRWIWGFSKGAESWNGRLAMLAFIIIFCAELFSISVIELLGI' A
#
# COMPACT_ATOMS: atom_id res chain seq x y z
N MET A 1 15.49 -17.39 22.14
CA MET A 1 15.69 -16.09 21.45
C MET A 1 14.42 -15.80 20.66
N LYS A 2 13.49 -14.95 21.14
CA LYS A 2 12.37 -14.51 20.29
C LYS A 2 12.97 -13.65 19.19
N ILE A 3 13.08 -14.19 17.98
CA ILE A 3 13.43 -13.41 16.79
C ILE A 3 12.27 -12.44 16.63
N TYR A 4 12.45 -11.20 17.09
CA TYR A 4 11.45 -10.15 16.93
C TYR A 4 11.03 -10.13 15.46
N ASP A 5 9.76 -10.42 15.19
CA ASP A 5 9.21 -10.47 13.84
C ASP A 5 9.33 -9.08 13.23
N GLN A 6 10.29 -8.90 12.31
CA GLN A 6 10.66 -7.58 11.79
C GLN A 6 9.62 -7.01 10.80
N ARG A 7 8.39 -7.52 10.82
CA ARG A 7 7.31 -7.14 9.89
C ARG A 7 6.87 -5.69 10.02
N ASN A 8 7.04 -5.08 11.19
CA ASN A 8 6.68 -3.66 11.37
C ASN A 8 7.83 -2.69 11.07
N ARG A 9 9.05 -3.18 10.77
CA ARG A 9 10.15 -2.30 10.37
C ARG A 9 10.08 -2.04 8.88
N TRP A 10 10.04 -0.77 8.50
CA TRP A 10 10.22 -0.38 7.12
C TRP A 10 11.72 -0.40 6.80
N ILE A 11 12.15 -1.40 6.05
CA ILE A 11 13.53 -1.58 5.61
C ILE A 11 13.52 -1.62 4.09
N TRP A 12 14.47 -0.94 3.46
CA TRP A 12 14.64 -0.96 2.02
C TRP A 12 15.13 -2.33 1.53
N GLY A 13 14.60 -2.79 0.40
CA GLY A 13 14.89 -4.09 -0.21
C GLY A 13 13.80 -5.14 0.02
N PHE A 14 14.04 -6.36 -0.48
CA PHE A 14 13.09 -7.48 -0.40
C PHE A 14 13.12 -8.13 0.99
N SER A 15 12.48 -7.48 1.96
CA SER A 15 12.33 -7.99 3.32
C SER A 15 10.85 -8.18 3.69
N LYS A 16 10.57 -9.07 4.64
CA LYS A 16 9.21 -9.29 5.17
C LYS A 16 8.57 -8.01 5.74
N GLY A 17 9.40 -7.08 6.23
CA GLY A 17 8.94 -5.77 6.72
C GLY A 17 8.50 -4.85 5.58
N ALA A 18 9.29 -4.79 4.50
CA ALA A 18 8.93 -4.04 3.30
C ALA A 18 7.64 -4.57 2.67
N GLU A 19 7.49 -5.90 2.57
CA GLU A 19 6.30 -6.53 2.01
C GLU A 19 5.04 -6.21 2.83
N SER A 20 5.13 -6.30 4.17
CA SER A 20 4.01 -5.94 5.06
C SER A 20 3.64 -4.45 4.97
N TRP A 21 4.61 -3.54 4.86
CA TRP A 21 4.35 -2.12 4.71
C TRP A 21 3.74 -1.78 3.35
N ASN A 22 4.30 -2.32 2.27
CA ASN A 22 3.76 -2.15 0.92
C ASN A 22 2.34 -2.69 0.80
N GLY A 23 2.05 -3.84 1.42
CA GLY A 23 0.69 -4.40 1.46
C GLY A 23 -0.32 -3.48 2.15
N ARG A 24 0.04 -2.88 3.29
CA ARG A 24 -0.84 -1.90 3.98
C ARG A 24 -1.07 -0.66 3.14
N LEU A 25 -0.01 -0.12 2.55
CA LEU A 25 -0.11 1.06 1.67
C LEU A 25 -0.98 0.76 0.44
N ALA A 26 -0.87 -0.43 -0.15
CA ALA A 26 -1.72 -0.84 -1.26
C ALA A 26 -3.20 -0.95 -0.88
N MET A 27 -3.53 -1.50 0.29
CA MET A 27 -4.92 -1.55 0.77
C MET A 27 -5.51 -0.15 1.00
N LEU A 28 -4.72 0.77 1.56
CA LEU A 28 -5.13 2.16 1.74
C LEU A 28 -5.31 2.86 0.39
N ALA A 29 -4.36 2.71 -0.53
CA ALA A 29 -4.44 3.28 -1.87
C ALA A 29 -5.67 2.76 -2.62
N PHE A 30 -5.99 1.47 -2.50
CA PHE A 30 -7.18 0.88 -3.08
C PHE A 30 -8.45 1.59 -2.59
N ILE A 31 -8.62 1.74 -1.28
CA ILE A 31 -9.78 2.45 -0.71
C ILE A 31 -9.84 3.90 -1.21
N ILE A 32 -8.71 4.60 -1.24
CA ILE A 32 -8.63 5.99 -1.70
C ILE A 32 -9.04 6.11 -3.18
N ILE A 33 -8.61 5.19 -4.03
CA ILE A 33 -8.96 5.17 -5.46
C ILE A 33 -10.47 4.97 -5.64
N PHE A 34 -11.09 4.07 -4.89
CA PHE A 34 -12.55 3.91 -4.92
C PHE A 34 -13.29 5.15 -4.44
N CYS A 35 -12.79 5.81 -3.39
CA CYS A 35 -13.35 7.09 -2.94
C CYS A 35 -13.21 8.16 -4.03
N ALA A 36 -12.05 8.25 -4.69
CA ALA A 36 -11.82 9.21 -5.77
C ALA A 36 -12.75 8.98 -6.98
N GLU A 37 -12.99 7.72 -7.35
CA GLU A 37 -13.95 7.31 -8.39
C GLU A 37 -15.37 7.80 -8.06
N LEU A 38 -15.77 7.67 -6.79
CA LEU A 38 -17.13 8.02 -6.36
C LEU A 38 -17.39 9.54 -6.35
N PHE A 39 -16.37 10.34 -6.01
CA PHE A 39 -16.57 11.77 -5.72
C PHE A 39 -15.99 12.73 -6.76
N SER A 40 -14.97 12.34 -7.53
CA SER A 40 -14.16 13.31 -8.26
C SER A 40 -13.89 12.95 -9.72
N ILE A 41 -13.14 11.88 -9.98
CA ILE A 41 -12.53 11.61 -11.28
C ILE A 41 -12.53 10.10 -11.52
N SER A 42 -12.69 9.68 -12.79
CA SER A 42 -12.61 8.27 -13.14
C SER A 42 -11.23 7.68 -12.87
N VAL A 43 -11.15 6.42 -12.46
CA VAL A 43 -9.90 5.73 -12.15
C VAL A 43 -8.97 5.65 -13.36
N ILE A 44 -9.55 5.55 -14.56
CA ILE A 44 -8.82 5.52 -15.84
C ILE A 44 -8.08 6.84 -16.06
N GLU A 45 -8.80 7.96 -15.90
CA GLU A 45 -8.22 9.31 -16.01
C GLU A 45 -7.20 9.59 -14.89
N LEU A 46 -7.47 9.13 -13.67
CA LEU A 46 -6.53 9.22 -12.54
C LEU A 46 -5.22 8.45 -12.80
N LEU A 47 -5.30 7.31 -13.48
CA LEU A 47 -4.15 6.51 -13.88
C LEU A 47 -3.43 7.07 -15.12
N GLY A 48 -4.02 8.07 -15.80
CA GLY A 48 -3.44 8.70 -16.99
C GLY A 48 -3.38 7.78 -18.21
N ILE A 49 -4.29 6.81 -18.28
CA ILE A 49 -4.45 5.86 -19.41
C ILE A 49 -5.69 6.28 -20.19
#